data_AF-E2BZT1-F1
#
_entry.id   AF-E2BZT1-F1
#
_cell.length_a   1.000
_cell.length_b   1.000
_cell.length_c   1.000
_cell.angle_alpha   90.00
_cell.angle_beta   90.00
_cell.angle_gamma   90.00
#
_symmetry.space_group_name_H-M   'P 1'
#
loop_
_entity.id
_entity.type
_entity.pdbx_description
1 polymer ?
#
loop_
_entity_poly.entity_id
_entity_poly.type
_entity_poly.pdbx_seq_one_letter_code
_entity_poly.pdbx_strand_id
1 'polypeptide(L)' 'IRMELYCRQLDRLYKTIKQKHPELVNRKGVVFQHDNSRLHTSLVTRQKLLQLG' A
#
# COMPACT_ATOMS: atom_id res chain seq x y z
N ILE A 1 3.48 -15.76 6.81
CA ILE A 1 2.78 -16.27 5.60
C ILE A 1 1.75 -15.26 5.04
N ARG A 2 0.56 -15.07 5.64
CA ARG A 2 -0.49 -14.21 5.02
C ARG A 2 -0.15 -12.71 4.92
N MET A 3 0.67 -12.20 5.84
CA MET A 3 1.03 -10.78 5.89
C MET A 3 2.10 -10.38 4.85
N GLU A 4 3.07 -11.25 4.57
CA GLU A 4 4.05 -11.03 3.49
C GLU A 4 3.39 -10.99 2.12
N LEU A 5 2.38 -11.84 1.90
CA LEU A 5 1.60 -11.84 0.68
C LEU A 5 0.89 -10.49 0.49
N TYR A 6 0.30 -9.95 1.54
CA TYR A 6 -0.33 -8.63 1.50
C TYR A 6 0.68 -7.50 1.25
N CYS A 7 1.85 -7.56 1.88
CA CYS A 7 2.93 -6.59 1.62
C CYS A 7 3.39 -6.61 0.15
N ARG A 8 3.47 -7.80 -0.47
CA ARG A 8 3.80 -7.95 -1.90
C ARG A 8 2.69 -7.44 -2.81
N GLN A 9 1.42 -7.60 -2.42
CA GLN A 9 0.28 -7.05 -3.15
C GLN A 9 0.31 -5.52 -3.14
N LEU A 10 0.61 -4.91 -2.00
CA LEU A 10 0.77 -3.46 -1.90
C LEU A 10 1.91 -2.92 -2.78
N ASP A 11 3.06 -3.61 -2.82
CA ASP A 11 4.16 -3.23 -3.73
C ASP A 11 3.73 -3.25 -5.19
N ARG A 12 3.01 -4.30 -5.60
CA ARG A 12 2.52 -4.42 -6.98
C ARG A 12 1.54 -3.31 -7.30
N LEU A 13 0.59 -3.04 -6.40
CA LEU A 13 -0.37 -1.96 -6.54
C LEU A 13 0.34 -0.61 -6.70
N TYR A 14 1.31 -0.32 -5.83
CA TYR A 14 2.07 0.92 -5.88
C TYR A 14 2.86 1.08 -7.19
N LYS A 15 3.52 0.01 -7.66
CA LYS A 15 4.22 0.03 -8.96
C LYS A 15 3.25 0.31 -10.11
N THR A 16 2.08 -0.31 -10.11
CA THR A 16 1.06 -0.07 -11.13
C THR A 16 0.52 1.36 -11.08
N ILE A 17 0.27 1.91 -9.89
CA ILE A 17 -0.15 3.31 -9.72
C ILE A 17 0.95 4.25 -10.23
N LYS A 18 2.21 3.99 -9.89
CA LYS A 18 3.35 4.79 -10.39
C LYS A 18 3.45 4.78 -11.91
N GLN A 19 3.14 3.66 -12.56
CA GLN A 19 3.17 3.54 -14.02
C GLN A 19 1.96 4.18 -14.70
N LYS A 20 0.75 3.95 -14.18
CA LYS A 20 -0.50 4.42 -14.82
C LYS A 20 -0.87 5.86 -14.45
N HIS A 21 -0.55 6.27 -13.23
CA HIS A 21 -0.92 7.56 -12.65
C HIS A 21 0.24 8.14 -11.82
N PRO A 22 1.37 8.50 -12.45
CA PRO A 22 2.53 9.06 -11.75
C PRO A 22 2.22 10.35 -10.99
N GLU A 23 1.23 11.11 -11.46
CA GLU A 23 0.71 12.34 -10.83
C GLU A 23 0.13 12.13 -9.43
N LEU A 24 -0.50 10.97 -9.17
CA LEU A 24 -1.06 10.65 -7.86
C LEU A 24 0.05 10.39 -6.83
N VAL A 25 1.12 9.70 -7.25
CA VAL A 25 2.31 9.45 -6.43
C VAL A 25 3.06 10.75 -6.16
N ASN A 26 3.24 11.60 -7.19
CA ASN A 26 3.96 12.87 -7.05
C ASN A 26 3.23 13.88 -6.15
N ARG A 27 1.89 13.82 -6.07
CA ARG A 27 1.09 14.72 -5.21
C ARG A 27 1.02 14.27 -3.75
N LYS A 28 1.60 13.12 -3.37
CA LYS A 28 1.51 12.53 -2.01
C LYS A 28 0.08 12.47 -1.44
N GLY A 29 -0.91 12.38 -2.33
CA GLY A 29 -2.34 12.43 -2.00
C GLY A 29 -3.03 11.08 -2.08
N VAL A 30 -2.27 9.99 -2.14
CA VAL A 30 -2.82 8.64 -2.32
C VAL A 30 -3.36 8.14 -0.98
N VAL A 31 -4.68 8.18 -0.83
CA VAL A 31 -5.37 7.57 0.32
C VAL A 31 -5.72 6.13 -0.03
N PHE A 32 -5.10 5.18 0.68
CA PHE A 32 -5.43 3.77 0.56
C PHE A 32 -6.61 3.43 1.47
N GLN A 33 -7.78 3.15 0.89
CA GLN A 33 -8.93 2.65 1.63
C GLN A 33 -8.96 1.12 1.56
N HIS A 34 -8.95 0.44 2.70
CA HIS A 34 -9.06 -1.01 2.80
C HIS A 34 -9.85 -1.43 4.05
N ASP A 35 -10.28 -2.70 4.08
CA ASP A 35 -10.97 -3.28 5.23
C ASP A 35 -10.01 -3.47 6.43
N ASN A 36 -10.50 -3.23 7.65
CA ASN A 36 -9.75 -3.25 8.90
C ASN A 36 -9.54 -4.67 9.47
N SER A 37 -9.48 -5.69 8.61
CA SER A 37 -9.14 -7.06 9.02
C SER A 37 -7.84 -7.11 9.83
N ARG A 38 -7.79 -7.94 10.88
CA ARG A 38 -6.64 -8.10 11.81
C ARG A 38 -5.30 -8.37 11.10
N LEU A 39 -5.36 -8.86 9.87
CA LEU A 39 -4.18 -9.14 9.03
C LEU A 39 -3.62 -7.89 8.33
N HIS A 40 -4.45 -6.86 8.09
CA HIS A 40 -4.07 -5.61 7.43
C HIS A 40 -3.71 -4.49 8.43
N THR A 41 -4.11 -4.63 9.68
CA THR A 41 -3.78 -3.72 10.79
C THR A 41 -2.47 -4.05 11.50
N SER A 42 -1.77 -5.12 11.10
CA SER A 42 -0.50 -5.49 11.72
C SER A 42 0.62 -4.51 11.35
N LEU A 43 1.57 -4.35 12.29
CA LEU A 43 2.62 -3.32 12.31
C LEU A 43 3.39 -3.21 10.98
N VAL A 44 3.76 -4.32 10.36
CA VAL A 44 4.53 -4.35 9.11
C VAL A 44 3.74 -3.78 7.92
N THR A 45 2.42 -3.99 7.88
CA THR A 45 1.56 -3.46 6.83
C THR A 45 1.34 -1.97 7.00
N ARG A 46 1.17 -1.53 8.26
CA ARG A 46 1.04 -0.11 8.60
C ARG A 46 2.33 0.67 8.31
N GLN A 47 3.50 0.11 8.64
CA GLN A 47 4.79 0.69 8.27
C GLN A 47 4.95 0.80 6.75
N LYS A 48 4.52 -0.23 6.01
CA LYS A 48 4.60 -0.20 4.56
C LYS A 48 3.68 0.84 3.93
N LEU A 49 2.47 1.01 4.45
CA LEU A 49 1.58 2.10 4.02
C LEU A 49 2.19 3.48 4.29
N LEU A 50 2.85 3.68 5.43
CA LEU A 50 3.57 4.92 5.73
C LEU A 50 4.76 5.18 4.79
N GLN A 51 5.39 4.14 4.23
CA GLN A 51 6.44 4.31 3.22
C GLN A 51 5.91 4.66 1.83
N LEU A 52 4.62 4.37 1.57
CA LEU A 52 4.00 4.53 0.25
C LEU A 52 3.14 5.80 0.14
N GLY A 53 2.82 6.46 1.25
CA GLY A 53 2.22 7.80 1.31
C GLY A 53 3.26 8.90 1.45
#